data_AF-A0A1G5KJ68-F1
#
_entry.id   AF-A0A1G5KJ68-F1
#
_cell.length_a   1.000
_cell.length_b   1.000
_cell.length_c   1.000
_cell.angle_alpha   90.00
_cell.angle_beta   90.00
_cell.angle_gamma   90.00
#
_symmetry.space_group_name_H-M   'P 1'
#
loop_
_entity.id
_entity.type
_entity.pdbx_description
1 polymer ?
#
loop_
_entity_poly.entity_id
_entity_poly.type
_entity_poly.pdbx_seq_one_letter_code
_entity_poly.pdbx_strand_id
1 'polypeptide(L)'
;MRFTILIFFFLTRHFCFGQNADVVVKNIYIDSTETNSFISSIHCEINSIPVDSTKKIRLLFAEGKEKSGKKYKIDDFDYFGYDDMVLKNTFPIIFFTNKKIENPLQIQGKIRYFTPSLENGGLKIIENPKQKNNINIYNGEEDIKVIVIDIDKFVETEKDGKQFKTLIDKVVSKNNLNKKQFKRCIKLLMSDHKTYNWSSKQYFAFYVEDKNDKLAGLHTLINDKIAHDGGGTYRFGSSSLVTRRFRQSIESNWKIVLEIETDKSINDLTFVLSDISLFGKQE
;
A
#
# COMPACT_ATOMS: atom_id res chain seq x y z
N MET A 1 -1.87 25.57 44.32
CA MET A 1 -1.11 25.40 43.05
C MET A 1 -0.99 23.96 42.55
N ARG A 2 -0.92 22.91 43.42
CA ARG A 2 -0.79 21.51 42.94
C ARG A 2 -2.08 20.89 42.34
N PHE A 3 -3.26 21.40 42.70
CA PHE A 3 -4.54 20.89 42.16
C PHE A 3 -4.91 21.46 40.78
N THR A 4 -4.41 22.63 40.40
CA THR A 4 -4.74 23.31 39.14
C THR A 4 -4.05 22.66 37.93
N ILE A 5 -2.88 22.04 38.14
CA ILE A 5 -2.09 21.38 37.08
C ILE A 5 -2.75 20.06 36.62
N LEU A 6 -3.47 19.37 37.51
CA LEU A 6 -4.17 18.12 37.18
C LEU A 6 -5.42 18.34 36.31
N ILE A 7 -6.16 19.45 36.51
CA ILE A 7 -7.34 19.78 35.72
C ILE A 7 -6.95 20.17 34.28
N PHE A 8 -5.80 20.85 34.11
CA PHE A 8 -5.30 21.18 32.78
C PHE A 8 -4.90 19.91 31.99
N PHE A 9 -4.29 18.92 32.65
CA PHE A 9 -3.94 17.64 32.04
C PHE A 9 -5.17 16.81 31.62
N PHE A 10 -6.26 16.86 32.38
CA PHE A 10 -7.52 16.18 32.04
C PHE A 10 -8.27 16.88 30.90
N LEU A 11 -8.29 18.22 30.87
CA LEU A 11 -8.91 18.98 29.78
C LEU A 11 -8.16 18.81 28.46
N THR A 12 -6.82 18.71 28.48
CA THR A 12 -6.04 18.43 27.24
C THR A 12 -6.19 16.99 26.74
N ARG A 13 -6.58 16.02 27.59
CA ARG A 13 -6.81 14.63 27.15
C ARG A 13 -8.17 14.42 26.49
N HIS A 14 -9.15 15.29 26.70
CA HIS A 14 -10.46 15.19 26.04
C HIS A 14 -10.52 15.82 24.65
N PHE A 15 -9.49 16.54 24.21
CA PHE A 15 -9.41 17.07 22.82
C PHE A 15 -8.77 16.10 21.81
N CYS A 16 -8.36 14.90 22.22
CA CYS A 16 -7.82 13.88 21.30
C CYS A 16 -8.89 12.91 20.74
N PHE A 17 -10.18 13.24 20.86
CA PHE A 17 -11.25 12.47 20.25
C PHE A 17 -11.62 13.05 18.87
N GLY A 18 -11.19 12.33 17.82
CA GLY A 18 -11.73 12.40 16.46
C GLY A 18 -11.65 13.76 15.79
N GLN A 19 -10.48 14.15 15.31
CA GLN A 19 -10.42 15.24 14.33
C GLN A 19 -11.13 14.79 13.06
N ASN A 20 -12.18 15.51 12.68
CA ASN A 20 -12.80 15.32 11.38
C ASN A 20 -11.90 15.95 10.32
N ALA A 21 -11.55 15.17 9.28
CA ALA A 21 -10.92 15.72 8.10
C ALA A 21 -11.94 16.58 7.33
N ASP A 22 -11.53 17.80 6.99
CA ASP A 22 -12.24 18.65 6.04
C ASP A 22 -12.05 18.10 4.62
N VAL A 23 -13.11 17.48 4.10
CA VAL A 23 -13.14 16.84 2.78
C VAL A 23 -14.20 17.53 1.95
N VAL A 24 -13.85 17.88 0.71
CA VAL A 24 -14.76 18.50 -0.25
C VAL A 24 -14.89 17.65 -1.52
N VAL A 25 -16.08 17.65 -2.12
CA VAL A 25 -16.30 17.02 -3.42
C VAL A 25 -15.76 17.93 -4.52
N LYS A 26 -14.90 17.40 -5.39
CA LYS A 26 -14.38 18.08 -6.58
C LYS A 26 -15.20 17.77 -7.81
N ASN A 27 -15.34 16.48 -8.13
CA ASN A 27 -15.99 16.00 -9.34
C ASN A 27 -16.76 14.72 -9.05
N ILE A 28 -17.79 14.45 -9.86
CA ILE A 28 -18.56 13.22 -9.80
C ILE A 28 -18.64 12.65 -11.22
N TYR A 29 -18.25 11.39 -11.37
CA TYR A 29 -18.35 10.65 -12.63
C TYR A 29 -19.30 9.48 -12.45
N ILE A 30 -20.19 9.28 -13.42
CA ILE A 30 -21.14 8.19 -13.42
C ILE A 30 -21.04 7.51 -14.77
N ASP A 31 -20.67 6.25 -14.75
CA ASP A 31 -20.56 5.41 -15.94
C ASP A 31 -21.55 4.24 -15.84
N SER A 32 -22.17 3.91 -16.96
CA SER A 32 -22.96 2.70 -17.14
C SER A 32 -22.12 1.75 -17.99
N THR A 33 -21.65 0.67 -17.38
CA THR A 33 -20.88 -0.32 -18.14
C THR A 33 -21.81 -1.11 -19.06
N GLU A 34 -21.25 -1.72 -20.11
CA GLU A 34 -21.97 -2.65 -21.00
C GLU A 34 -22.57 -3.87 -20.26
N THR A 35 -22.21 -4.07 -18.99
CA THR A 35 -22.59 -5.23 -18.17
C THR A 35 -23.78 -4.99 -17.22
N ASN A 36 -24.60 -3.97 -17.45
CA ASN A 36 -25.72 -3.55 -16.55
C ASN A 36 -25.29 -3.15 -15.13
N SER A 37 -24.02 -2.74 -14.95
CA SER A 37 -23.54 -2.17 -13.69
C SER A 37 -23.30 -0.66 -13.84
N PHE A 38 -23.59 0.06 -12.77
CA PHE A 38 -23.33 1.48 -12.62
C PHE A 38 -22.11 1.68 -11.73
N ILE A 39 -21.16 2.48 -12.23
CA ILE A 39 -19.99 2.94 -11.48
C ILE A 39 -20.22 4.41 -11.16
N SER A 40 -20.27 4.77 -9.89
CA SER A 40 -20.30 6.16 -9.44
C SER A 40 -18.99 6.47 -8.72
N SER A 41 -18.19 7.38 -9.27
CA SER A 41 -16.92 7.84 -8.68
C SER A 41 -17.05 9.28 -8.21
N ILE A 42 -16.88 9.51 -6.92
CA ILE A 42 -16.90 10.83 -6.30
C ILE A 42 -15.46 11.20 -5.96
N HIS A 43 -14.88 12.13 -6.71
CA HIS A 43 -13.52 12.61 -6.48
C HIS A 43 -13.55 13.68 -5.41
N CYS A 44 -12.85 13.41 -4.31
CA CYS A 44 -12.78 14.26 -3.14
C CYS A 44 -11.39 14.89 -3.00
N GLU A 45 -11.30 15.99 -2.27
CA GLU A 45 -10.05 16.63 -1.84
C GLU A 45 -10.08 16.86 -0.32
N ILE A 46 -8.95 16.63 0.36
CA ILE A 46 -8.78 16.96 1.78
C ILE A 46 -8.04 18.29 1.91
N ASN A 47 -8.64 19.26 2.61
CA ASN A 47 -8.05 20.58 2.81
C ASN A 47 -7.38 20.76 4.17
N SER A 48 -7.80 19.98 5.16
CA SER A 48 -7.37 20.12 6.57
C SER A 48 -5.97 19.56 6.89
N ILE A 49 -5.38 18.75 6.00
CA ILE A 49 -4.08 18.10 6.24
C ILE A 49 -3.13 18.28 5.06
N PRO A 50 -1.85 18.59 5.30
CA PRO A 50 -0.86 18.70 4.23
C PRO A 50 -0.49 17.31 3.71
N VAL A 51 -0.61 17.09 2.40
CA VAL A 51 -0.14 15.90 1.69
C VAL A 51 1.02 16.33 0.79
N ASP A 52 2.18 15.69 0.95
CA ASP A 52 3.42 16.04 0.26
C ASP A 52 4.26 14.78 -0.01
N SER A 53 5.51 14.94 -0.46
CA SER A 53 6.41 13.81 -0.75
C SER A 53 6.69 12.87 0.43
N THR A 54 6.37 13.29 1.66
CA THR A 54 6.62 12.55 2.90
C THR A 54 5.34 12.19 3.66
N LYS A 55 4.18 12.73 3.25
CA LYS A 55 2.91 12.57 3.96
C LYS A 55 1.86 12.07 2.97
N LYS A 56 1.22 10.95 3.28
CA LYS A 56 0.32 10.24 2.36
C LYS A 56 -1.04 10.02 2.98
N ILE A 57 -2.04 9.77 2.14
CA ILE A 57 -3.41 9.47 2.56
C ILE A 57 -3.90 8.17 1.92
N ARG A 58 -4.69 7.40 2.67
CA ARG A 58 -5.39 6.20 2.19
C ARG A 58 -6.84 6.21 2.67
N LEU A 59 -7.79 6.05 1.76
CA LEU A 59 -9.19 5.85 2.14
C LEU A 59 -9.35 4.44 2.73
N LEU A 60 -9.76 4.34 4.00
CA LEU A 60 -9.98 3.05 4.65
C LEU A 60 -11.39 2.53 4.41
N PHE A 61 -12.39 3.41 4.50
CA PHE A 61 -13.76 3.08 4.14
C PHE A 61 -14.56 4.35 3.82
N ALA A 62 -15.63 4.18 3.04
CA ALA A 62 -16.71 5.14 2.93
C ALA A 62 -18.06 4.42 2.81
N GLU A 63 -19.09 5.01 3.42
CA GLU A 63 -20.47 4.54 3.39
C GLU A 63 -21.40 5.70 3.06
N GLY A 64 -22.18 5.57 1.99
CA GLY A 64 -23.26 6.48 1.62
C GLY A 64 -24.61 5.99 2.14
N LYS A 65 -25.47 6.92 2.57
CA LYS A 65 -26.84 6.64 3.01
C LYS A 65 -27.85 7.47 2.20
N GLU A 66 -28.82 6.79 1.58
CA GLU A 66 -29.94 7.41 0.88
C GLU A 66 -31.07 7.84 1.83
N LYS A 67 -31.99 8.69 1.33
CA LYS A 67 -33.26 9.04 1.99
C LYS A 67 -34.10 7.82 2.33
N SER A 68 -34.09 6.81 1.45
CA SER A 68 -34.78 5.53 1.62
C SER A 68 -34.25 4.71 2.82
N GLY A 69 -33.10 5.08 3.38
CA GLY A 69 -32.39 4.31 4.40
C GLY A 69 -31.44 3.25 3.81
N LYS A 70 -31.47 3.05 2.49
CA LYS A 70 -30.52 2.17 1.80
C LYS A 70 -29.09 2.69 1.96
N LYS A 71 -28.16 1.76 2.21
CA LYS A 71 -26.74 2.04 2.39
C LYS A 71 -25.94 1.46 1.25
N TYR A 72 -24.89 2.16 0.87
CA TYR A 72 -23.87 1.68 -0.06
C TYR A 72 -22.52 1.82 0.62
N LYS A 73 -21.75 0.75 0.58
CA LYS A 73 -20.35 0.77 0.97
C LYS A 73 -19.53 0.82 -0.31
N ILE A 74 -18.31 1.34 -0.21
CA ILE A 74 -17.32 1.04 -1.24
C ILE A 74 -17.28 -0.48 -1.41
N ASP A 75 -17.27 -0.94 -2.66
CA ASP A 75 -16.94 -2.34 -2.91
C ASP A 75 -15.44 -2.47 -2.62
N ASP A 76 -15.02 -3.57 -1.99
CA ASP A 76 -13.63 -3.85 -1.56
C ASP A 76 -12.71 -4.09 -2.78
N PHE A 77 -12.82 -3.29 -3.82
CA PHE A 77 -12.05 -3.44 -5.03
C PHE A 77 -10.72 -2.70 -4.94
N ASP A 78 -9.66 -3.52 -5.00
CA ASP A 78 -8.25 -3.28 -5.36
C ASP A 78 -8.03 -2.46 -6.66
N TYR A 79 -8.89 -1.51 -7.02
CA TYR A 79 -8.70 -0.66 -8.22
C TYR A 79 -7.51 0.29 -8.06
N PHE A 80 -7.08 0.50 -6.82
CA PHE A 80 -5.78 1.04 -6.49
C PHE A 80 -4.92 -0.17 -6.12
N GLY A 81 -4.00 -0.54 -7.02
CA GLY A 81 -2.85 -1.32 -6.58
C GLY A 81 -2.10 -0.50 -5.53
N TYR A 82 -1.36 -1.20 -4.67
CA TYR A 82 -0.69 -0.77 -3.43
C TYR A 82 0.21 0.50 -3.45
N ASP A 83 0.11 1.35 -4.47
CA ASP A 83 0.23 2.82 -4.36
C ASP A 83 -1.06 3.44 -3.74
N ASP A 84 -1.77 2.71 -2.87
CA ASP A 84 -3.01 3.15 -2.19
C ASP A 84 -2.83 4.42 -1.33
N MET A 85 -1.57 4.70 -0.99
CA MET A 85 -1.14 5.91 -0.30
C MET A 85 -0.88 6.99 -1.35
N VAL A 86 -1.89 7.82 -1.62
CA VAL A 86 -1.81 8.85 -2.65
C VAL A 86 -0.93 9.99 -2.16
N LEU A 87 0.07 10.38 -2.97
CA LEU A 87 0.88 11.60 -2.79
C LEU A 87 0.13 12.87 -3.20
N LYS A 88 -1.21 12.80 -3.23
CA LYS A 88 -2.10 13.90 -3.58
C LYS A 88 -3.17 13.97 -2.52
N ASN A 89 -3.60 15.18 -2.23
CA ASN A 89 -4.73 15.44 -1.33
C ASN A 89 -6.08 15.04 -1.95
N THR A 90 -6.09 14.55 -3.19
CA THR A 90 -7.29 14.07 -3.87
C THR A 90 -7.41 12.55 -3.86
N PHE A 91 -8.60 12.03 -3.59
CA PHE A 91 -8.90 10.59 -3.61
C PHE A 91 -10.33 10.35 -4.12
N PRO A 92 -10.58 9.29 -4.89
CA PRO A 92 -11.93 8.93 -5.30
C PRO A 92 -12.63 8.01 -4.30
N ILE A 93 -13.94 8.17 -4.17
CA ILE A 93 -14.85 7.24 -3.52
C ILE A 93 -15.67 6.57 -4.63
N ILE A 94 -15.48 5.27 -4.84
CA ILE A 94 -16.09 4.54 -5.95
C ILE A 94 -17.15 3.57 -5.41
N PHE A 95 -18.36 3.67 -5.93
CA PHE A 95 -19.45 2.74 -5.64
C PHE A 95 -19.80 1.92 -6.89
N PHE A 96 -19.73 0.60 -6.78
CA PHE A 96 -20.17 -0.35 -7.80
C PHE A 96 -21.54 -0.90 -7.44
N THR A 97 -22.53 -0.71 -8.33
CA THR A 97 -23.91 -1.11 -8.05
C THR A 97 -24.62 -1.57 -9.30
N ASN A 98 -25.53 -2.55 -9.17
CA ASN A 98 -26.36 -3.00 -10.30
C ASN A 98 -27.53 -2.03 -10.60
N LYS A 99 -27.68 -0.97 -9.80
CA LYS A 99 -28.72 0.05 -9.93
C LYS A 99 -28.12 1.39 -9.64
N LYS A 100 -28.46 2.39 -10.46
CA LYS A 100 -28.08 3.79 -10.26
C LYS A 100 -28.34 4.22 -8.81
N ILE A 101 -27.30 4.79 -8.18
CA ILE A 101 -27.37 5.34 -6.82
C ILE A 101 -28.15 6.66 -6.86
N GLU A 102 -29.11 6.85 -5.96
CA GLU A 102 -29.77 8.14 -5.77
C GLU A 102 -28.86 9.09 -4.99
N ASN A 103 -29.06 10.40 -5.09
CA ASN A 103 -28.29 11.40 -4.33
C ASN A 103 -28.21 11.01 -2.84
N PRO A 104 -27.03 10.65 -2.32
CA PRO A 104 -26.90 10.25 -0.93
C PRO A 104 -27.12 11.49 -0.05
N LEU A 105 -27.85 11.33 1.05
CA LEU A 105 -28.00 12.38 2.05
C LEU A 105 -26.65 12.73 2.69
N GLN A 106 -25.85 11.69 2.89
CA GLN A 106 -24.58 11.77 3.58
C GLN A 106 -23.66 10.64 3.10
N ILE A 107 -22.38 10.95 2.96
CA ILE A 107 -21.31 9.96 2.89
C ILE A 107 -20.42 10.16 4.11
N GLN A 108 -20.25 9.12 4.90
CA GLN A 108 -19.32 9.10 6.03
C GLN A 108 -18.17 8.16 5.71
N GLY A 109 -16.97 8.49 6.15
CA GLY A 109 -15.81 7.63 5.90
C GLY A 109 -14.67 7.87 6.85
N LYS A 110 -13.58 7.15 6.60
CA LYS A 110 -12.34 7.23 7.38
C LYS A 110 -11.14 7.20 6.46
N ILE A 111 -10.22 8.11 6.69
CA ILE A 111 -8.96 8.25 5.96
C ILE A 111 -7.83 8.01 6.93
N ARG A 112 -6.85 7.21 6.51
CA ARG A 112 -5.57 7.08 7.20
C ARG A 112 -4.63 8.15 6.67
N TYR A 113 -4.17 9.00 7.55
CA TYR A 113 -3.08 9.93 7.29
C TYR A 113 -1.78 9.31 7.78
N PHE A 114 -0.83 9.14 6.86
CA PHE A 114 0.43 8.45 7.12
C PHE A 114 1.61 9.41 6.99
N THR A 115 2.41 9.49 8.04
CA THR A 115 3.52 10.44 8.20
C THR A 115 4.81 9.71 8.58
N PRO A 116 5.33 8.81 7.72
CA PRO A 116 6.49 8.00 8.06
C PRO A 116 7.73 8.83 8.33
N SER A 117 8.44 8.54 9.42
CA SER A 117 9.74 9.11 9.75
C SER A 117 10.63 8.09 10.45
N LEU A 118 11.93 8.36 10.58
CA LEU A 118 12.82 7.50 11.36
C LEU A 118 12.45 7.56 12.85
N GLU A 119 12.07 8.74 13.34
CA GLU A 119 11.77 9.04 14.73
C GLU A 119 10.50 8.33 15.21
N ASN A 120 9.45 8.28 14.39
CA ASN A 120 8.24 7.52 14.71
C ASN A 120 8.33 6.04 14.31
N GLY A 121 9.46 5.63 13.72
CA GLY A 121 9.70 4.25 13.29
C GLY A 121 8.96 3.85 12.02
N GLY A 122 8.27 4.78 11.36
CA GLY A 122 7.58 4.55 10.10
C GLY A 122 8.49 4.48 8.88
N LEU A 123 9.75 4.91 8.99
CA LEU A 123 10.80 4.63 8.00
C LEU A 123 11.81 3.64 8.56
N LYS A 124 12.18 2.65 7.75
CA LYS A 124 13.28 1.72 8.02
C LYS A 124 14.23 1.68 6.84
N ILE A 125 15.52 1.83 7.11
CA ILE A 125 16.56 1.82 6.09
C ILE A 125 17.36 0.53 6.22
N ILE A 126 17.49 -0.21 5.12
CA ILE A 126 18.31 -1.41 5.02
C ILE A 126 19.48 -1.11 4.09
N GLU A 127 20.66 -1.09 4.69
CA GLU A 127 21.92 -0.89 4.00
C GLU A 127 22.44 -2.19 3.38
N ASN A 128 23.24 -2.03 2.30
CA ASN A 128 23.99 -3.09 1.63
C ASN A 128 23.13 -4.32 1.22
N PRO A 129 22.01 -4.15 0.51
CA PRO A 129 21.11 -5.22 0.14
C PRO A 129 21.75 -6.34 -0.70
N LYS A 130 22.79 -6.02 -1.49
CA LYS A 130 23.54 -6.99 -2.31
C LYS A 130 24.12 -8.17 -1.53
N GLN A 131 24.51 -7.94 -0.29
CA GLN A 131 25.16 -8.98 0.53
C GLN A 131 24.15 -9.96 1.15
N LYS A 132 22.85 -9.73 0.94
CA LYS A 132 21.77 -10.36 1.70
C LYS A 132 20.78 -11.12 0.81
N ASN A 133 21.28 -11.81 -0.21
CA ASN A 133 20.45 -12.58 -1.14
C ASN A 133 19.82 -13.81 -0.47
N ASN A 134 18.55 -14.06 -0.79
CA ASN A 134 17.73 -15.20 -0.36
C ASN A 134 17.66 -15.36 1.17
N ILE A 135 17.84 -14.28 1.90
CA ILE A 135 17.67 -14.19 3.35
C ILE A 135 16.76 -13.02 3.70
N ASN A 136 16.14 -13.09 4.88
CA ASN A 136 15.41 -11.96 5.41
C ASN A 136 16.37 -10.83 5.73
N ILE A 137 16.13 -9.68 5.10
CA ILE A 137 16.97 -8.49 5.21
C ILE A 137 16.41 -7.47 6.19
N TYR A 138 15.18 -7.70 6.65
CA TYR A 138 14.50 -6.87 7.63
C TYR A 138 14.44 -7.58 8.98
N ASN A 139 15.10 -7.00 9.98
CA ASN A 139 15.18 -7.53 11.35
C ASN A 139 14.27 -6.77 12.32
N GLY A 140 13.20 -6.14 11.83
CA GLY A 140 12.25 -5.41 12.66
C GLY A 140 11.14 -6.32 13.18
N GLU A 141 9.89 -5.92 12.93
CA GLU A 141 8.70 -6.67 13.38
C GLU A 141 8.64 -8.07 12.74
N GLU A 142 8.33 -9.10 13.53
CA GLU A 142 8.27 -10.51 13.08
C GLU A 142 7.24 -10.77 11.96
N ASP A 143 6.28 -9.86 11.81
CA ASP A 143 5.18 -9.97 10.87
C ASP A 143 5.51 -9.46 9.47
N ILE A 144 6.63 -8.74 9.30
CA ILE A 144 7.14 -8.30 8.01
C ILE A 144 8.46 -9.03 7.72
N LYS A 145 8.56 -9.63 6.54
CA LYS A 145 9.80 -10.25 6.05
C LYS A 145 10.08 -9.72 4.67
N VAL A 146 11.32 -9.35 4.41
CA VAL A 146 11.75 -8.83 3.11
C VAL A 146 12.89 -9.71 2.64
N ILE A 147 12.73 -10.39 1.51
CA ILE A 147 13.73 -11.26 0.92
C ILE A 147 14.18 -10.65 -0.39
N VAL A 148 15.50 -10.45 -0.51
CA VAL A 148 16.13 -10.22 -1.80
C VAL A 148 16.16 -11.52 -2.58
N ILE A 149 15.61 -11.55 -3.78
CA ILE A 149 15.63 -12.74 -4.64
C ILE A 149 16.78 -12.65 -5.64
N ASP A 150 17.68 -13.63 -5.56
CA ASP A 150 18.66 -13.92 -6.60
C ASP A 150 18.04 -14.93 -7.56
N ILE A 151 17.41 -14.41 -8.61
CA ILE A 151 16.61 -15.20 -9.54
C ILE A 151 17.47 -16.14 -10.40
N ASP A 152 18.70 -15.74 -10.73
CA ASP A 152 19.60 -16.51 -11.58
C ASP A 152 19.89 -17.88 -10.97
N LYS A 153 20.10 -17.91 -9.64
CA LYS A 153 20.28 -19.17 -8.89
C LYS A 153 19.09 -20.13 -8.98
N PHE A 154 17.86 -19.59 -9.05
CA PHE A 154 16.66 -20.41 -9.24
C PHE A 154 16.52 -20.90 -10.69
N VAL A 155 16.91 -20.06 -11.67
CA VAL A 155 16.92 -20.43 -13.09
C VAL A 155 17.95 -21.54 -13.37
N GLU A 156 19.16 -21.43 -12.83
CA GLU A 156 20.22 -22.44 -12.96
C GLU A 156 19.77 -23.82 -12.45
N THR A 157 19.01 -23.83 -11.35
CA THR A 157 18.55 -25.08 -10.72
C THR A 157 17.25 -25.61 -11.32
N GLU A 158 16.54 -24.86 -12.16
CA GLU A 158 15.23 -25.25 -12.70
C GLU A 158 15.26 -26.59 -13.45
N LYS A 159 16.33 -26.82 -14.22
CA LYS A 159 16.51 -28.03 -15.03
C LYS A 159 16.59 -29.30 -14.19
N ASP A 160 17.04 -29.18 -12.94
CA ASP A 160 17.03 -30.25 -11.94
C ASP A 160 15.92 -29.97 -10.92
N GLY A 161 14.75 -30.57 -11.15
CA GLY A 161 13.57 -30.38 -10.29
C GLY A 161 13.82 -30.72 -8.81
N LYS A 162 14.79 -31.59 -8.49
CA LYS A 162 15.15 -31.93 -7.11
C LYS A 162 16.00 -30.81 -6.49
N GLN A 163 16.99 -30.29 -7.21
CA GLN A 163 17.79 -29.14 -6.75
C GLN A 163 16.93 -27.89 -6.59
N PHE A 164 16.05 -27.62 -7.56
CA PHE A 164 15.11 -26.50 -7.49
C PHE A 164 14.22 -26.56 -6.25
N LYS A 165 13.61 -27.72 -5.99
CA LYS A 165 12.79 -27.94 -4.78
C LYS A 165 13.61 -27.76 -3.50
N THR A 166 14.82 -28.29 -3.48
CA THR A 166 15.74 -28.17 -2.33
C THR A 166 16.10 -26.71 -2.06
N LEU A 167 16.36 -25.92 -3.10
CA LEU A 167 16.66 -24.50 -2.97
C LEU A 167 15.45 -23.72 -2.42
N ILE A 168 14.24 -23.95 -2.96
CA ILE A 168 13.01 -23.37 -2.41
C ILE A 168 12.86 -23.73 -0.93
N ASP A 169 12.98 -25.01 -0.57
CA ASP A 169 12.78 -25.48 0.80
C ASP A 169 13.83 -24.90 1.76
N LYS A 170 15.07 -24.73 1.30
CA LYS A 170 16.14 -24.07 2.06
C LYS A 170 15.84 -22.60 2.32
N VAL A 171 15.40 -21.84 1.33
CA VAL A 171 15.08 -20.41 1.50
C VAL A 171 13.84 -20.22 2.36
N VAL A 172 12.82 -21.06 2.17
CA VAL A 172 11.60 -21.05 2.95
C VAL A 172 11.88 -21.36 4.42
N SER A 173 12.60 -22.44 4.71
CA SER A 173 12.90 -22.85 6.09
C SER A 173 13.79 -21.83 6.80
N LYS A 174 14.86 -21.35 6.13
CA LYS A 174 15.79 -20.37 6.70
C LYS A 174 15.10 -19.07 7.13
N ASN A 175 14.06 -18.66 6.41
CA ASN A 175 13.39 -17.38 6.62
C ASN A 175 11.96 -17.53 7.17
N ASN A 176 11.56 -18.74 7.54
CA ASN A 176 10.22 -19.07 8.02
C ASN A 176 9.08 -18.59 7.09
N LEU A 177 9.23 -18.78 5.77
CA LEU A 177 8.29 -18.24 4.77
C LEU A 177 7.07 -19.14 4.53
N ASN A 178 6.01 -18.56 3.97
CA ASN A 178 4.92 -19.27 3.34
C ASN A 178 5.41 -19.94 2.04
N LYS A 179 5.66 -21.26 2.13
CA LYS A 179 6.13 -22.08 1.00
C LYS A 179 5.30 -21.94 -0.27
N LYS A 180 3.97 -21.85 -0.16
CA LYS A 180 3.06 -21.82 -1.32
C LYS A 180 3.17 -20.48 -2.04
N GLN A 181 3.14 -19.37 -1.30
CA GLN A 181 3.27 -18.02 -1.86
C GLN A 181 4.67 -17.82 -2.44
N PHE A 182 5.72 -18.18 -1.71
CA PHE A 182 7.10 -18.08 -2.18
C PHE A 182 7.32 -18.86 -3.48
N LYS A 183 6.87 -20.12 -3.56
CA LYS A 183 6.98 -20.92 -4.79
C LYS A 183 6.23 -20.29 -5.97
N ARG A 184 5.07 -19.66 -5.74
CA ARG A 184 4.31 -18.95 -6.78
C ARG A 184 5.07 -17.72 -7.27
N CYS A 185 5.65 -16.94 -6.35
CA CYS A 185 6.51 -15.80 -6.65
C CYS A 185 7.69 -16.22 -7.55
N ILE A 186 8.47 -17.22 -7.13
CA ILE A 186 9.64 -17.69 -7.90
C ILE A 186 9.23 -18.13 -9.31
N LYS A 187 8.14 -18.88 -9.47
CA LYS A 187 7.64 -19.26 -10.80
C LYS A 187 7.29 -18.06 -11.69
N LEU A 188 6.68 -17.02 -11.12
CA LEU A 188 6.37 -15.79 -11.88
C LEU A 188 7.67 -15.13 -12.34
N LEU A 189 8.60 -14.89 -11.42
CA LEU A 189 9.88 -14.25 -11.71
C LEU A 189 10.69 -15.02 -12.77
N MET A 190 10.67 -16.35 -12.73
CA MET A 190 11.33 -17.20 -13.73
C MET A 190 10.64 -17.15 -15.10
N SER A 191 9.31 -17.08 -15.13
CA SER A 191 8.56 -16.92 -16.38
C SER A 191 8.94 -15.61 -17.05
N ASP A 192 8.96 -14.52 -16.29
CA ASP A 192 9.39 -13.23 -16.80
C ASP A 192 10.84 -13.27 -17.29
N HIS A 193 11.72 -13.96 -16.56
CA HIS A 193 13.12 -14.15 -16.96
C HIS A 193 13.27 -14.78 -18.34
N LYS A 194 12.42 -15.75 -18.67
CA LYS A 194 12.44 -16.39 -19.99
C LYS A 194 11.84 -15.50 -21.08
N THR A 195 10.69 -14.87 -20.83
CA THR A 195 9.92 -14.14 -21.85
C THR A 195 10.68 -12.96 -22.46
N TYR A 196 11.47 -12.27 -21.66
CA TYR A 196 12.05 -10.99 -22.06
C TYR A 196 13.54 -11.08 -22.43
N ASN A 197 14.06 -12.30 -22.64
CA ASN A 197 15.46 -12.59 -23.03
C ASN A 197 16.49 -11.72 -22.28
N TRP A 198 16.43 -11.83 -20.95
CA TRP A 198 17.09 -11.03 -19.91
C TRP A 198 18.63 -11.15 -19.85
N SER A 199 19.29 -11.34 -20.98
CA SER A 199 20.64 -11.93 -21.08
C SER A 199 21.84 -11.06 -20.66
N SER A 200 21.72 -9.98 -19.88
CA SER A 200 22.94 -9.23 -19.51
C SER A 200 22.99 -8.41 -18.22
N LYS A 201 21.93 -8.28 -17.42
CA LYS A 201 21.99 -7.42 -16.22
C LYS A 201 21.28 -8.10 -15.06
N GLN A 202 22.00 -8.35 -13.97
CA GLN A 202 21.49 -9.07 -12.79
C GLN A 202 20.19 -8.43 -12.32
N TYR A 203 19.09 -9.17 -12.44
CA TYR A 203 17.77 -8.67 -12.05
C TYR A 203 17.57 -8.90 -10.56
N PHE A 204 17.15 -7.85 -9.90
CA PHE A 204 16.79 -7.90 -8.50
C PHE A 204 15.26 -7.87 -8.36
N ALA A 205 14.72 -8.73 -7.50
CA ALA A 205 13.32 -8.69 -7.08
C ALA A 205 13.23 -8.83 -5.55
N PHE A 206 12.20 -8.22 -4.97
CA PHE A 206 11.85 -8.46 -3.58
C PHE A 206 10.72 -9.47 -3.49
N TYR A 207 10.79 -10.34 -2.50
CA TYR A 207 9.63 -11.03 -1.97
C TYR A 207 9.38 -10.51 -0.57
N VAL A 208 8.17 -10.00 -0.32
CA VAL A 208 7.77 -9.53 0.99
C VAL A 208 6.64 -10.40 1.52
N GLU A 209 6.72 -10.81 2.78
CA GLU A 209 5.55 -11.24 3.55
C GLU A 209 5.18 -10.14 4.53
N ASP A 210 3.92 -9.77 4.57
CA ASP A 210 3.35 -8.87 5.56
C ASP A 210 2.02 -9.43 6.02
N LYS A 211 1.99 -9.97 7.24
CA LYS A 211 0.79 -10.63 7.76
C LYS A 211 -0.30 -9.64 8.15
N ASN A 212 0.07 -8.41 8.49
CA ASN A 212 -0.82 -7.43 9.10
C ASN A 212 -1.09 -6.23 8.19
N ASP A 213 -0.62 -6.27 6.95
CA ASP A 213 -0.85 -5.21 5.95
C ASP A 213 -0.33 -3.83 6.41
N LYS A 214 0.82 -3.83 7.10
CA LYS A 214 1.47 -2.64 7.66
C LYS A 214 2.48 -1.99 6.71
N LEU A 215 3.03 -2.71 5.74
CA LEU A 215 3.99 -2.13 4.81
C LEU A 215 3.23 -1.14 3.91
N ALA A 216 3.55 0.14 3.95
CA ALA A 216 2.93 1.15 3.08
C ALA A 216 3.75 1.43 1.82
N GLY A 217 5.04 1.09 1.81
CA GLY A 217 5.94 1.37 0.71
C GLY A 217 7.25 0.62 0.81
N LEU A 218 7.82 0.28 -0.35
CA LEU A 218 9.16 -0.28 -0.47
C LEU A 218 9.87 0.41 -1.62
N HIS A 219 10.93 1.15 -1.28
CA HIS A 219 11.69 1.95 -2.23
C HIS A 219 13.14 1.52 -2.23
N THR A 220 13.78 1.63 -3.39
CA THR A 220 15.24 1.49 -3.48
C THR A 220 15.83 2.87 -3.67
N LEU A 221 16.84 3.21 -2.88
CA LEU A 221 17.61 4.45 -3.02
C LEU A 221 18.96 4.15 -3.67
N ILE A 222 19.30 4.96 -4.67
CA ILE A 222 20.60 4.97 -5.33
C ILE A 222 21.15 6.38 -5.23
N ASN A 223 22.29 6.54 -4.56
CA ASN A 223 22.84 7.86 -4.22
C ASN A 223 21.79 8.77 -3.54
N ASP A 224 21.07 8.21 -2.57
CA ASP A 224 20.00 8.85 -1.78
C ASP A 224 18.81 9.38 -2.60
N LYS A 225 18.66 8.95 -3.85
CA LYS A 225 17.48 9.24 -4.68
C LYS A 225 16.67 7.98 -4.89
N ILE A 226 15.34 8.10 -4.85
CA ILE A 226 14.44 6.99 -5.21
C ILE A 226 14.76 6.58 -6.64
N ALA A 227 15.17 5.33 -6.80
CA ALA A 227 15.38 4.75 -8.09
C ALA A 227 14.00 4.48 -8.72
N HIS A 228 13.79 5.07 -9.90
CA HIS A 228 12.60 4.80 -10.70
C HIS A 228 12.96 3.74 -11.73
N ASP A 229 12.66 2.49 -11.42
CA ASP A 229 12.84 1.37 -12.33
C ASP A 229 11.48 0.81 -12.76
N GLY A 230 11.36 0.56 -14.07
CA GLY A 230 10.08 0.37 -14.77
C GLY A 230 9.41 -0.99 -14.57
N GLY A 231 9.35 -1.50 -13.34
CA GLY A 231 8.70 -2.77 -13.01
C GLY A 231 7.48 -2.60 -12.11
N GLY A 232 6.32 -3.08 -12.58
CA GLY A 232 5.11 -3.10 -11.75
C GLY A 232 5.18 -4.07 -10.57
N THR A 233 4.45 -3.74 -9.50
CA THR A 233 4.30 -4.55 -8.29
C THR A 233 3.24 -5.63 -8.48
N TYR A 234 3.51 -6.86 -8.05
CA TYR A 234 2.56 -7.98 -8.09
C TYR A 234 2.21 -8.41 -6.67
N ARG A 235 0.92 -8.40 -6.33
CA ARG A 235 0.43 -8.90 -5.03
C ARG A 235 -0.17 -10.28 -5.19
N PHE A 236 0.19 -11.20 -4.30
CA PHE A 236 -0.37 -12.55 -4.26
C PHE A 236 -1.21 -12.75 -2.99
N GLY A 237 -2.50 -12.41 -3.08
CA GLY A 237 -3.39 -12.39 -1.92
C GLY A 237 -3.04 -11.23 -0.97
N SER A 238 -3.55 -11.27 0.26
CA SER A 238 -3.44 -10.16 1.21
C SER A 238 -2.04 -9.89 1.77
N SER A 239 -1.06 -10.79 1.59
CA SER A 239 0.17 -10.76 2.41
C SER A 239 1.49 -10.92 1.67
N SER A 240 1.49 -11.14 0.35
CA SER A 240 2.75 -11.31 -0.40
C SER A 240 2.91 -10.27 -1.49
N LEU A 241 3.93 -9.43 -1.36
CA LEU A 241 4.28 -8.39 -2.34
C LEU A 241 5.54 -8.79 -3.12
N VAL A 242 5.51 -8.54 -4.42
CA VAL A 242 6.68 -8.63 -5.30
C VAL A 242 6.86 -7.29 -6.01
N THR A 243 7.87 -6.52 -5.61
CA THR A 243 8.30 -5.29 -6.30
C THR A 243 9.41 -5.59 -7.31
N ARG A 244 9.41 -4.89 -8.45
CA ARG A 244 10.11 -5.33 -9.66
C ARG A 244 11.16 -4.37 -10.22
N ARG A 245 12.25 -5.03 -10.66
CA ARG A 245 13.04 -4.85 -11.89
C ARG A 245 13.92 -3.61 -12.01
N PHE A 246 15.10 -3.71 -11.40
CA PHE A 246 16.23 -2.91 -11.81
C PHE A 246 16.83 -3.48 -13.11
N ARG A 247 17.01 -2.63 -14.12
CA ARG A 247 17.78 -2.97 -15.34
C ARG A 247 19.29 -2.88 -15.12
N GLN A 248 19.75 -3.06 -13.88
CA GLN A 248 21.14 -2.95 -13.49
C GLN A 248 21.37 -3.81 -12.25
N SER A 249 22.60 -4.31 -12.13
CA SER A 249 23.03 -5.04 -10.95
C SER A 249 22.90 -4.18 -9.71
N ILE A 250 22.51 -4.80 -8.60
CA ILE A 250 22.56 -4.14 -7.30
C ILE A 250 24.00 -3.77 -6.96
N GLU A 251 24.20 -2.54 -6.52
CA GLU A 251 25.48 -2.02 -6.09
C GLU A 251 25.55 -1.97 -4.56
N SER A 252 26.75 -1.86 -4.01
CA SER A 252 26.96 -1.87 -2.56
C SER A 252 26.40 -0.62 -1.87
N ASN A 253 26.39 0.52 -2.55
CA ASN A 253 25.88 1.80 -2.03
C ASN A 253 24.33 1.93 -2.09
N TRP A 254 23.62 0.91 -2.55
CA TRP A 254 22.16 0.97 -2.58
C TRP A 254 21.59 0.82 -1.18
N LYS A 255 20.43 1.46 -0.96
CA LYS A 255 19.63 1.30 0.26
C LYS A 255 18.23 0.87 -0.10
N ILE A 256 17.59 0.18 0.81
CA ILE A 256 16.15 -0.08 0.73
C ILE A 256 15.48 0.70 1.84
N VAL A 257 14.44 1.43 1.49
CA VAL A 257 13.59 2.13 2.45
C VAL A 257 12.25 1.41 2.50
N LEU A 258 11.90 0.94 3.69
CA LEU A 258 10.56 0.47 3.99
C LEU A 258 9.79 1.59 4.66
N GLU A 259 8.58 1.83 4.21
CA GLU A 259 7.61 2.64 4.91
C GLU A 259 6.63 1.71 5.61
N ILE A 260 6.52 1.81 6.94
CA ILE A 260 5.74 0.88 7.77
C ILE A 260 4.74 1.67 8.62
N GLU A 261 3.48 1.26 8.57
CA GLU A 261 2.43 1.77 9.43
C GLU A 261 2.66 1.29 10.88
N THR A 262 3.07 2.23 11.71
CA THR A 262 3.11 2.12 13.18
C THR A 262 2.08 3.05 13.80
N ASP A 263 1.66 2.77 15.04
CA ASP A 263 0.72 3.61 15.81
C ASP A 263 1.13 5.08 15.90
N LYS A 264 2.43 5.38 15.78
CA LYS A 264 2.98 6.74 15.84
C LYS A 264 3.10 7.43 14.46
N SER A 265 3.01 6.65 13.38
CA SER A 265 3.13 7.15 12.01
C SER A 265 1.78 7.32 11.33
N ILE A 266 0.71 6.73 11.87
CA ILE A 266 -0.64 6.81 11.34
C ILE A 266 -1.52 7.67 12.22
N ASN A 267 -2.42 8.42 11.60
CA ASN A 267 -3.53 9.08 12.26
C ASN A 267 -4.80 8.85 11.44
N ASP A 268 -5.82 8.35 12.11
CA ASP A 268 -7.03 7.83 11.49
C ASP A 268 -8.13 8.89 11.66
N LEU A 269 -8.48 9.58 10.58
CA LEU A 269 -9.37 10.74 10.56
C LEU A 269 -10.73 10.35 9.98
N THR A 270 -11.81 10.73 10.67
CA THR A 270 -13.17 10.57 10.15
C THR A 270 -13.54 11.73 9.24
N PHE A 271 -14.41 11.52 8.27
CA PHE A 271 -14.98 12.60 7.47
C PHE A 271 -16.46 12.38 7.20
N VAL A 272 -17.16 13.48 6.94
CA VAL A 272 -18.56 13.50 6.56
C VAL A 272 -18.73 14.47 5.41
N LEU A 273 -19.33 13.98 4.33
CA LEU A 273 -19.81 14.77 3.21
C LEU A 273 -21.34 14.82 3.27
N SER A 274 -21.90 16.01 3.19
CA SER A 274 -23.35 16.27 3.18
C SER A 274 -23.75 16.92 1.85
N ASP A 275 -25.05 16.83 1.52
CA ASP A 275 -25.64 17.53 0.36
C ASP A 275 -24.97 17.21 -0.99
N ILE A 276 -24.54 15.96 -1.16
CA ILE A 276 -23.89 15.51 -2.38
C ILE A 276 -24.94 15.32 -3.47
N SER A 277 -24.91 16.18 -4.47
CA SER A 277 -25.70 15.98 -5.68
C SER A 277 -24.88 15.18 -6.69
N LEU A 278 -25.17 13.88 -6.81
CA LEU A 278 -24.66 13.04 -7.91
C LEU A 278 -25.16 13.50 -9.28
N PHE A 279 -26.24 14.29 -9.28
CA PHE A 279 -26.89 14.82 -10.49
C PHE A 279 -27.11 16.33 -10.32
N GLY A 280 -26.06 17.13 -10.56
CA GLY A 280 -26.08 18.60 -10.58
C GLY A 280 -25.36 19.12 -11.83
N LYS A 281 -25.86 20.24 -12.39
CA LYS A 281 -25.58 20.72 -13.76
C LYS A 281 -24.08 20.73 -14.11
N GLN A 282 -23.75 20.21 -15.29
CA GLN A 282 -22.58 20.67 -16.04
C GLN A 282 -22.69 22.19 -16.17
N GLU A 283 -21.77 22.92 -15.57
CA GLU A 283 -21.42 24.27 -16.02
C GLU A 283 -20.42 24.17 -17.18
#